data_AF-A0A1I8EPM0-F1
#
_entry.id   AF-A0A1I8EPM0-F1
#
_cell.length_a   1.000
_cell.length_b   1.000
_cell.length_c   1.000
_cell.angle_alpha   90.00
_cell.angle_beta   90.00
_cell.angle_gamma   90.00
#
_symmetry.space_group_name_H-M   'P 1'
#
loop_
_entity.id
_entity.type
_entity.pdbx_description
1 polymer ?
#
loop_
_entity_poly.entity_id
_entity_poly.type
_entity_poly.pdbx_seq_one_letter_code
_entity_poly.pdbx_strand_id
1 'polypeptide(L)' 'MGTFTLKYFFKKAVWEKKTLWASVAVMAYLGYCFDRQGMYKASMMKGQSKMFADRIAEIPEGEDIWKY' A
#
# COMPACT_ATOMS: atom_id res chain seq x y z
N MET A 1 3.25 -19.28 37.59
CA MET A 1 2.88 -18.77 36.25
C MET A 1 2.16 -17.46 36.45
N GLY A 2 2.78 -16.34 36.06
CA GLY A 2 2.36 -14.99 36.46
C GLY A 2 0.96 -14.63 35.97
N THR A 3 0.18 -13.99 36.83
CA THR A 3 -1.16 -13.48 36.54
C THR A 3 -1.10 -12.48 35.39
N PHE A 4 -1.56 -12.91 34.21
CA PHE A 4 -1.59 -12.12 32.98
C PHE A 4 -2.65 -11.01 33.13
N THR A 5 -2.27 -9.90 33.74
CA THR A 5 -3.16 -8.73 33.87
C THR A 5 -3.07 -7.90 32.58
N LEU A 6 -4.22 -7.56 32.00
CA LEU A 6 -4.29 -6.76 30.77
C LEU A 6 -3.47 -5.46 30.87
N LYS A 7 -3.48 -4.83 32.04
CA LYS A 7 -2.69 -3.63 32.33
C LYS A 7 -1.18 -3.86 32.15
N TYR A 8 -0.67 -5.00 32.61
CA TYR A 8 0.75 -5.35 32.45
C TYR A 8 1.09 -5.63 30.99
N PHE A 9 0.18 -6.30 30.26
CA PHE A 9 0.33 -6.54 28.83
C PHE A 9 0.44 -5.22 28.03
N PHE A 10 -0.48 -4.27 28.24
CA PHE A 10 -0.43 -2.97 27.53
C PHE A 10 0.83 -2.17 27.86
N LYS A 11 1.25 -2.14 29.14
CA LYS A 11 2.50 -1.48 29.53
C LYS A 11 3.70 -2.10 28.81
N LYS A 12 3.80 -3.43 28.78
CA LYS A 12 4.95 -4.11 28.18
C LYS A 12 4.94 -4.09 26.64
N ALA A 13 3.77 -4.31 26.03
CA ALA A 13 3.63 -4.43 24.59
C ALA A 13 3.66 -3.08 23.86
N VAL A 14 3.08 -2.04 24.47
CA VAL A 14 2.93 -0.72 23.82
C VAL A 14 3.91 0.29 24.42
N TRP A 15 3.99 0.41 25.75
CA TRP A 15 4.75 1.48 26.39
C TRP A 15 6.27 1.24 26.43
N GLU A 16 6.71 -0.01 26.65
CA GLU A 16 8.14 -0.34 26.64
C GLU A 16 8.71 -0.51 25.23
N LYS A 17 7.86 -0.71 24.22
CA LYS A 17 8.25 -0.93 22.81
C LYS A 17 7.93 0.26 21.90
N LYS A 18 7.79 1.46 22.44
CA LYS A 18 7.42 2.67 21.68
C LYS A 18 8.27 2.93 20.44
N THR A 19 9.58 2.73 20.53
CA THR A 19 10.50 2.94 19.41
C THR A 19 10.26 1.93 18.28
N LEU A 20 9.89 0.70 18.61
CA LEU A 20 9.54 -0.34 17.66
C LEU A 20 8.19 -0.06 16.99
N TRP A 21 7.21 0.45 17.74
CA TRP A 21 5.95 0.91 17.15
C TRP A 21 6.13 2.14 16.26
N ALA A 22 7.01 3.07 16.66
CA ALA A 22 7.37 4.21 15.83
C ALA A 22 8.06 3.78 14.52
N SER A 23 8.97 2.81 14.57
CA SER A 23 9.62 2.29 13.36
C SER A 23 8.63 1.56 12.45
N VAL A 24 7.68 0.81 13.00
CA VAL A 24 6.59 0.19 12.22
C VAL A 24 5.77 1.26 11.49
N ALA A 25 5.41 2.36 12.16
CA ALA A 25 4.66 3.45 11.53
C ALA A 25 5.44 4.10 10.37
N VAL A 26 6.74 4.35 10.57
CA VAL A 26 7.62 4.89 9.52
C VAL A 26 7.73 3.93 8.34
N MET A 27 7.96 2.64 8.60
CA MET A 27 8.07 1.63 7.55
C MET A 27 6.76 1.46 6.78
N ALA A 28 5.62 1.50 7.45
CA ALA A 28 4.31 1.45 6.80
C ALA A 28 4.10 2.66 5.88
N TYR A 29 4.47 3.87 6.32
CA TYR A 29 4.38 5.08 5.51
C TYR A 29 5.30 5.03 4.28
N LEU A 30 6.55 4.60 4.47
CA LEU A 30 7.50 4.43 3.36
C LEU A 30 7.01 3.38 2.36
N GLY A 31 6.47 2.25 2.84
CA GLY A 31 5.87 1.23 1.99
C GLY A 31 4.71 1.77 1.16
N TYR A 32 3.80 2.54 1.78
CA TYR A 32 2.71 3.20 1.06
C TYR A 32 3.21 4.16 -0.03
N CYS A 33 4.22 4.98 0.28
CA CYS A 33 4.80 5.90 -0.70
C CYS A 33 5.47 5.16 -1.86
N PHE A 34 6.17 4.07 -1.55
CA PHE A 34 6.86 3.25 -2.54
C PHE A 34 5.87 2.58 -3.50
N ASP A 35 4.79 2.00 -2.96
CA ASP A 35 3.74 1.37 -3.75
C ASP A 35 3.04 2.39 -4.67
N ARG A 36 2.70 3.57 -4.15
CA ARG A 36 2.16 4.68 -4.96
C ARG A 36 3.10 5.09 -6.09
N GLN A 37 4.41 5.18 -5.83
CA GLN A 37 5.39 5.53 -6.85
C GLN A 37 5.51 4.44 -7.91
N GLY A 38 5.49 3.17 -7.50
CA GLY A 38 5.48 2.03 -8.42
C GLY A 38 4.24 2.04 -9.32
N MET A 39 3.06 2.21 -8.73
CA MET A 39 1.80 2.28 -9.46
C MET A 39 1.72 3.50 -10.37
N TYR A 40 2.28 4.65 -9.99
CA TYR A 40 2.38 5.81 -10.88
C TYR A 40 3.24 5.54 -12.12
N LYS A 41 4.36 4.82 -11.96
CA LYS A 41 5.17 4.41 -13.12
C LYS A 41 4.42 3.42 -14.01
N ALA A 42 3.71 2.47 -13.41
CA ALA A 42 2.89 1.51 -14.14
C ALA A 42 1.73 2.19 -14.88
N SER A 43 1.10 3.22 -14.30
CA SER A 43 0.03 3.96 -14.96
C SER A 43 0.52 4.78 -16.16
N MET A 44 1.81 5.14 -16.23
CA MET A 44 2.38 5.75 -17.44
C MET A 44 2.51 4.76 -18.62
N MET A 45 2.44 3.45 -18.37
CA MET A 45 2.41 2.42 -19.42
C MET A 45 0.98 2.05 -19.85
N LYS A 46 -0.03 2.70 -19.25
CA LYS A 46 -1.45 2.49 -19.56
C LYS A 46 -1.72 2.82 -21.03
N GLY A 47 -2.38 1.90 -21.73
CA GLY A 47 -2.73 2.09 -23.14
C GLY A 47 -1.59 1.86 -24.15
N GLN A 48 -0.35 1.61 -23.69
CA GLN A 48 0.81 1.47 -24.59
C GLN A 48 1.10 0.03 -25.03
N SER A 49 0.37 -0.95 -24.51
CA SER A 49 0.55 -2.37 -24.84
C SER A 49 -0.01 -2.72 -26.22
N LYS A 50 0.85 -3.18 -27.14
CA LYS A 50 0.44 -3.64 -28.48
C LYS A 50 -0.54 -4.82 -28.46
N MET A 51 -0.45 -5.68 -27.45
CA MET A 51 -1.33 -6.86 -27.29
C MET A 51 -2.79 -6.49 -27.02
N PHE A 52 -3.05 -5.31 -26.43
CA PHE A 52 -4.39 -4.86 -26.05
C PHE A 52 -4.85 -3.64 -26.86
N ALA A 53 -4.13 -3.26 -27.91
CA ALA A 53 -4.40 -2.06 -28.70
C ALA A 53 -5.82 -2.06 -29.28
N ASP A 54 -6.29 -3.22 -29.77
CA ASP A 54 -7.64 -3.36 -30.34
C ASP A 54 -8.73 -3.13 -29.29
N ARG A 55 -8.55 -3.66 -28.06
CA ARG A 55 -9.49 -3.44 -26.95
C ARG A 55 -9.48 -2.01 -26.45
N ILE A 56 -8.31 -1.36 -26.46
CA ILE A 56 -8.19 0.05 -26.05
C ILE A 56 -8.91 0.96 -27.05
N ALA A 57 -8.89 0.64 -28.34
CA ALA A 57 -9.58 1.40 -29.39
C ALA A 57 -11.12 1.30 -29.30
N GLU A 58 -11.65 0.24 -28.68
CA GLU A 58 -13.09 0.08 -28.42
C GLU A 58 -13.57 0.87 -27.20
N ILE A 59 -12.67 1.31 -26.32
CA ILE A 59 -13.02 2.10 -25.13
C ILE A 59 -13.26 3.55 -25.54
N PRO A 60 -14.37 4.19 -25.12
CA PRO A 60 -14.63 5.58 -25.46
C PRO A 60 -13.55 6.53 -24.91
N GLU A 61 -13.20 7.56 -25.70
CA GLU A 61 -12.17 8.53 -25.33
C GLU A 61 -12.51 9.22 -24.00
N GLY A 62 -11.58 9.13 -23.03
CA GLY A 62 -11.73 9.69 -21.70
C GLY A 62 -12.13 8.70 -20.61
N GLU A 63 -12.44 7.44 -20.96
CA GLU A 63 -12.66 6.39 -19.97
C GLU A 63 -11.37 5.70 -19.51
N ASP A 64 -11.39 5.23 -18.26
CA ASP A 64 -10.21 4.69 -17.62
C ASP A 64 -9.94 3.25 -18.07
N ILE A 65 -8.86 3.05 -18.83
CA ILE A 65 -8.50 1.77 -19.49
C ILE A 65 -8.38 0.58 -18.52
N TRP A 66 -8.21 0.81 -17.21
CA TRP A 66 -8.04 -0.27 -16.22
C TRP A 66 -9.33 -0.64 -15.49
N LYS A 67 -10.42 0.10 -15.73
CA LYS A 67 -11.72 -0.19 -15.15
C LYS A 67 -12.45 -1.29 -15.93
N TYR A 68 -12.07 -1.51 -17.18
CA TYR A 68 -12.55 -2.54 -18.10
C TYR A 68 -11.49 -3.63 -18.28
#